data_AF-A0A938N911-F1
#
_entry.id   AF-A0A938N911-F1
#
_cell.length_a   1.000
_cell.length_b   1.000
_cell.length_c   1.000
_cell.angle_alpha   90.00
_cell.angle_beta   90.00
_cell.angle_gamma   90.00
#
_symmetry.space_group_name_H-M   'P 1'
#
loop_
_entity.id
_entity.type
_entity.pdbx_description
1 polymer ?
#
loop_
_entity_poly.entity_id
_entity_poly.type
_entity_poly.pdbx_seq_one_letter_code
_entity_poly.pdbx_strand_id
1 'polypeptide(L)'
;MTSPAPGPFAPGVLAQATGPLLSPWIVFPIAVTVLIGLAAHIEALRRSSMPRSRRRIRLVNAWVMLVAAALIAFGFGAAGPSGVGGRTGFVVVWSLVFALMGVVLAMACLDMLNTLRLARRQRRELTERMDGVRRSLADRGPTPHDEPRPHEPPSA
;
A
#
# COMPACT_ATOMS: atom_id res chain seq x y z
N MET A 1 8.85 -5.86 -69.62
CA MET A 1 9.45 -6.24 -68.32
C MET A 1 9.19 -5.10 -67.35
N THR A 2 8.14 -5.21 -66.54
CA THR A 2 7.67 -4.18 -65.61
C THR A 2 8.02 -4.61 -64.19
N SER A 3 8.78 -3.78 -63.47
CA SER A 3 9.13 -4.02 -62.07
C SER A 3 7.87 -3.91 -61.20
N PRO A 4 7.55 -4.89 -60.33
CA PRO A 4 6.38 -4.82 -59.49
C PRO A 4 6.50 -3.63 -58.52
N ALA A 5 5.42 -2.86 -58.39
CA ALA A 5 5.33 -1.75 -57.46
C ALA A 5 5.50 -2.26 -56.01
N PRO A 6 6.28 -1.57 -55.15
CA PRO A 6 6.41 -1.95 -53.75
C PRO A 6 5.03 -1.85 -53.08
N GLY A 7 4.52 -2.98 -52.60
CA GLY A 7 3.26 -3.03 -51.87
C GLY A 7 3.34 -2.20 -50.57
N PRO A 8 2.20 -1.68 -50.06
CA PRO A 8 2.14 -0.80 -48.88
C PRO A 8 2.57 -1.46 -47.55
N PHE A 9 2.96 -2.73 -47.58
CA PHE A 9 3.41 -3.50 -46.42
C PHE A 9 4.93 -3.65 -46.46
N ALA A 10 5.65 -2.53 -46.27
CA ALA A 10 7.09 -2.60 -46.09
C ALA A 10 7.40 -3.35 -44.78
N PRO A 11 8.07 -4.53 -44.83
CA PRO A 11 8.35 -5.36 -43.65
C PRO A 11 9.27 -4.70 -42.60
N GLY A 12 9.74 -3.46 -42.84
CA GLY A 12 10.65 -2.74 -41.95
C GLY A 12 10.02 -2.07 -40.73
N VAL A 13 8.70 -1.82 -40.72
CA VAL A 13 8.05 -1.06 -39.62
C VAL A 13 7.94 -1.90 -38.33
N LEU A 14 7.87 -3.24 -38.45
CA LEU A 14 7.76 -4.13 -37.29
C LEU A 14 9.11 -4.45 -36.61
N ALA A 15 10.25 -4.06 -37.21
CA ALA A 15 11.57 -4.43 -36.72
C ALA A 15 12.21 -3.44 -35.72
N GLN A 16 11.60 -2.26 -35.51
CA GLN A 16 12.22 -1.19 -34.71
C GLN A 16 12.13 -1.35 -33.18
N ALA A 17 11.38 -2.31 -32.64
CA ALA A 17 11.25 -2.48 -31.19
C ALA A 17 12.27 -3.48 -30.60
N THR A 18 13.50 -3.49 -31.12
CA THR A 18 14.59 -4.37 -30.66
C THR A 18 15.51 -3.71 -29.63
N GLY A 19 15.13 -2.58 -29.04
CA GLY A 19 15.91 -1.91 -27.98
C GLY A 19 15.31 -2.06 -26.58
N PRO A 20 16.05 -1.66 -25.52
CA PRO A 20 15.48 -1.41 -24.21
C PRO A 20 14.26 -0.50 -24.32
N LEU A 21 13.22 -0.76 -23.51
CA LEU A 21 11.99 0.05 -23.52
C LEU A 21 12.26 1.52 -23.17
N LEU A 22 13.26 1.77 -22.32
CA LEU A 22 13.66 3.09 -21.86
C LEU A 22 15.19 3.18 -21.80
N SER A 23 15.71 4.40 -21.96
CA SER A 23 17.14 4.65 -21.79
C SER A 23 17.57 4.33 -20.35
N PRO A 24 18.61 3.49 -20.13
CA PRO A 24 19.10 3.14 -18.79
C PRO A 24 19.51 4.38 -17.97
N TRP A 25 20.01 5.42 -18.64
CA TRP A 25 20.40 6.68 -18.02
C TRP A 25 19.25 7.45 -17.36
N ILE A 26 18.00 7.19 -17.77
CA ILE A 26 16.80 7.77 -17.16
C ILE A 26 16.26 6.84 -16.08
N VAL A 27 16.21 5.54 -16.37
CA VAL A 27 15.63 4.53 -15.48
C VAL A 27 16.44 4.41 -14.18
N PHE A 28 17.77 4.36 -14.24
CA PHE A 28 18.59 4.14 -13.05
C PHE A 28 18.53 5.30 -12.04
N PRO A 29 18.67 6.58 -12.40
CA PRO A 29 18.53 7.68 -11.43
C PRO A 29 17.15 7.72 -10.75
N ILE A 30 16.09 7.47 -11.51
CA ILE A 30 14.73 7.39 -10.97
C ILE A 30 14.63 6.21 -10.00
N ALA A 31 15.13 5.03 -10.39
CA ALA A 31 15.14 3.84 -9.55
C ALA A 31 15.91 4.06 -8.24
N VAL A 32 17.10 4.67 -8.30
CA VAL A 32 17.90 5.02 -7.13
C VAL A 32 17.11 5.95 -6.20
N THR A 33 16.45 6.96 -6.75
CA THR A 33 15.61 7.89 -5.98
C THR A 33 14.47 7.15 -5.27
N VAL A 34 13.77 6.25 -5.98
CA VAL A 34 12.69 5.43 -5.42
C VAL A 34 13.22 4.49 -4.33
N LEU A 35 14.37 3.84 -4.53
CA LEU A 35 14.98 2.94 -3.56
C LEU A 35 15.40 3.69 -2.29
N ILE A 36 15.98 4.89 -2.42
CA ILE A 36 16.29 5.76 -1.28
C ILE A 36 15.02 6.14 -0.53
N GLY A 37 13.96 6.54 -1.25
CA GLY A 37 12.67 6.85 -0.65
C GLY A 37 12.06 5.67 0.12
N LEU A 38 12.12 4.46 -0.45
CA LEU A 38 11.65 3.24 0.21
C LEU A 38 12.50 2.86 1.43
N ALA A 39 13.82 3.02 1.36
CA ALA A 39 14.71 2.79 2.50
C ALA A 39 14.43 3.79 3.64
N ALA A 40 14.26 5.07 3.32
CA ALA A 40 13.86 6.10 4.28
C ALA A 40 12.47 5.80 4.88
N HIS A 41 11.53 5.32 4.07
CA HIS A 41 10.21 4.89 4.53
C HIS A 41 10.31 3.73 5.53
N ILE A 42 11.11 2.71 5.23
CA ILE A 42 11.38 1.58 6.15
C ILE A 42 11.93 2.09 7.49
N GLU A 43 12.90 3.00 7.46
CA GLU A 43 13.49 3.55 8.69
C GLU A 43 12.47 4.40 9.49
N ALA A 44 11.65 5.21 8.81
CA ALA A 44 10.55 5.94 9.46
C ALA A 44 9.54 4.98 10.12
N LEU A 45 9.21 3.85 9.47
CA LEU A 45 8.34 2.83 10.04
C LEU A 45 8.94 2.19 11.31
N ARG A 46 10.25 1.96 11.34
CA ARG A 46 10.94 1.39 12.51
C ARG A 46 10.84 2.29 13.73
N ARG A 47 10.88 3.61 13.53
CA ARG A 47 10.79 4.63 14.59
C ARG A 47 9.36 4.93 15.04
N SER A 48 8.34 4.51 14.29
CA SER A 48 6.95 4.79 14.63
C SER A 48 6.46 4.06 15.89
N SER A 49 5.64 4.73 16.71
CA SER A 49 5.01 4.19 17.93
C SER A 49 3.82 3.26 17.65
N MET A 50 3.87 2.51 16.55
CA MET A 50 2.79 1.59 16.16
C MET A 50 2.86 0.26 16.93
N PRO A 51 1.71 -0.42 17.14
CA PRO A 51 1.69 -1.77 17.68
C PRO A 51 2.60 -2.72 16.88
N ARG A 52 3.36 -3.57 17.58
CA ARG A 52 4.39 -4.44 16.96
C ARG A 52 3.85 -5.27 15.79
N SER A 53 2.61 -5.73 15.87
CA SER A 53 1.95 -6.50 14.79
C SER A 53 1.81 -5.68 13.50
N ARG A 54 1.19 -4.49 13.58
CA ARG A 54 1.00 -3.59 12.42
C ARG A 54 2.33 -3.15 11.81
N ARG A 55 3.33 -2.88 12.66
CA ARG A 55 4.67 -2.51 12.22
C ARG A 55 5.34 -3.62 11.42
N ARG A 56 5.26 -4.88 11.87
CA ARG A 56 5.84 -6.03 11.15
C ARG A 56 5.25 -6.19 9.75
N ILE A 57 3.92 -6.13 9.62
CA ILE A 57 3.24 -6.25 8.32
C ILE A 57 3.69 -5.15 7.36
N ARG A 58 3.69 -3.90 7.83
CA ARG A 58 4.10 -2.76 6.99
C ARG A 58 5.57 -2.81 6.60
N LEU A 59 6.46 -3.28 7.49
CA LEU A 59 7.87 -3.48 7.17
C LEU A 59 8.06 -4.55 6.10
N VAL A 60 7.39 -5.70 6.22
CA VAL A 60 7.46 -6.74 5.18
C VAL A 60 6.95 -6.20 3.85
N ASN A 61 5.85 -5.44 3.84
CA ASN A 61 5.32 -4.82 2.63
C ASN A 61 6.33 -3.85 1.99
N ALA A 62 6.97 -3.00 2.80
CA ALA A 62 7.98 -2.08 2.31
C ALA A 62 9.22 -2.80 1.74
N TRP A 63 9.65 -3.91 2.35
CA TRP A 63 10.71 -4.75 1.78
C TRP A 63 10.31 -5.38 0.44
N VAL A 64 9.09 -5.89 0.32
CA VAL A 64 8.57 -6.41 -0.95
C VAL A 64 8.55 -5.32 -2.03
N MET A 65 8.12 -4.11 -1.68
CA MET A 65 8.15 -2.96 -2.61
C MET A 65 9.57 -2.58 -3.02
N LEU A 66 10.55 -2.66 -2.11
CA LEU A 66 11.97 -2.40 -2.42
C LEU A 66 12.51 -3.37 -3.47
N VAL A 67 12.23 -4.66 -3.29
CA VAL A 67 12.60 -5.71 -4.27
C VAL A 67 11.86 -5.48 -5.59
N ALA A 68 10.57 -5.12 -5.54
CA ALA A 68 9.78 -4.84 -6.73
C ALA A 68 10.35 -3.66 -7.54
N ALA A 69 10.71 -2.57 -6.86
CA ALA A 69 11.31 -1.40 -7.49
C ALA A 69 12.63 -1.75 -8.19
N ALA A 70 13.49 -2.54 -7.54
CA ALA A 70 14.75 -3.01 -8.14
C ALA A 70 14.52 -3.89 -9.37
N LEU A 71 13.57 -4.83 -9.30
CA LEU A 71 13.21 -5.70 -10.44
C LEU A 71 12.59 -4.93 -11.59
N ILE A 72 11.74 -3.95 -11.31
CA ILE A 72 11.14 -3.08 -12.33
C ILE A 72 12.24 -2.26 -13.02
N ALA A 73 13.16 -1.66 -12.26
CA ALA A 73 14.28 -0.92 -12.80
C ALA A 73 15.17 -1.80 -13.70
N PHE A 74 15.46 -3.03 -13.27
CA PHE A 74 16.17 -4.02 -14.07
C PHE A 74 15.40 -4.39 -15.34
N GLY A 75 14.08 -4.60 -15.22
CA GLY A 75 13.17 -4.89 -16.32
C GLY A 75 13.20 -3.83 -17.42
N PHE A 76 13.13 -2.57 -17.03
CA PHE A 76 13.14 -1.45 -17.98
C PHE A 76 14.52 -1.09 -18.51
N GLY A 77 15.57 -1.21 -17.68
CA GLY A 77 16.92 -0.76 -18.03
C GLY A 77 17.80 -1.82 -18.69
N ALA A 78 17.59 -3.11 -18.42
CA ALA A 78 18.51 -4.17 -18.85
C ALA A 78 17.80 -5.36 -19.53
N ALA A 79 16.61 -5.75 -19.07
CA ALA A 79 15.90 -6.94 -19.55
C ALA A 79 15.04 -6.67 -20.80
N GLY A 80 15.61 -6.03 -21.83
CA GLY A 80 14.93 -5.87 -23.12
C GLY A 80 14.83 -7.20 -23.91
N PRO A 81 13.94 -7.33 -24.91
CA PRO A 81 13.78 -8.56 -25.71
C PRO A 81 15.06 -9.00 -26.44
N SER A 82 15.96 -8.06 -26.71
CA SER A 82 17.28 -8.21 -27.34
C SER A 82 18.44 -8.18 -26.34
N GLY A 83 18.14 -7.98 -25.04
CA GLY A 83 19.11 -7.83 -23.98
C GLY A 83 19.60 -9.15 -23.41
N VAL A 84 20.23 -9.08 -22.24
CA VAL A 84 20.78 -10.24 -21.53
C VAL A 84 19.64 -11.21 -21.18
N GLY A 85 19.66 -12.41 -21.76
CA GLY A 85 18.63 -13.45 -21.58
C GLY A 85 17.54 -13.48 -22.65
N GLY A 86 17.58 -12.59 -23.64
CA GLY A 86 16.66 -12.56 -24.77
C GLY A 86 15.18 -12.54 -24.38
N ARG A 87 14.33 -13.21 -25.18
CA ARG A 87 12.88 -13.27 -24.96
C ARG A 87 12.51 -13.98 -23.65
N THR A 88 13.23 -15.03 -23.26
CA THR A 88 12.94 -15.79 -22.03
C THR A 88 13.24 -14.98 -20.79
N GLY A 89 14.36 -14.25 -20.77
CA GLY A 89 14.71 -13.34 -19.67
C GLY A 89 13.66 -12.25 -19.47
N PHE A 90 13.20 -11.63 -20.55
CA PHE A 90 12.11 -10.65 -20.51
C PHE A 90 10.84 -11.24 -19.86
N VAL A 91 10.37 -12.40 -20.34
CA VAL A 91 9.14 -13.03 -19.80
C VAL A 91 9.29 -13.38 -18.33
N VAL A 92 10.45 -13.90 -17.91
CA VAL A 92 10.71 -14.28 -16.51
C VAL A 92 10.71 -13.05 -15.60
N VAL A 93 11.41 -11.97 -15.98
CA VAL A 93 11.46 -10.74 -15.18
C VAL A 93 10.06 -10.14 -15.02
N TRP A 94 9.29 -10.03 -16.09
CA TRP A 94 7.93 -9.49 -16.01
C TRP A 94 6.97 -10.40 -15.24
N SER A 95 7.09 -11.72 -15.40
CA SER A 95 6.31 -12.67 -14.60
C SER A 95 6.62 -12.54 -13.11
N LEU A 96 7.89 -12.34 -12.76
CA LEU A 96 8.31 -12.11 -11.38
C LEU A 96 7.77 -10.78 -10.84
N VAL A 97 7.80 -9.71 -11.64
CA VAL A 97 7.20 -8.42 -11.29
C VAL A 97 5.69 -8.56 -11.03
N PHE A 98 4.95 -9.26 -11.90
CA PHE A 98 3.51 -9.50 -11.71
C PHE A 98 3.24 -10.38 -10.48
N ALA A 99 4.02 -11.44 -10.27
CA ALA A 99 3.90 -12.29 -9.10
C ALA A 99 4.13 -11.49 -7.80
N LEU A 100 5.16 -10.63 -7.78
CA LEU A 100 5.48 -9.79 -6.65
C LEU A 100 4.40 -8.73 -6.41
N MET A 101 3.83 -8.15 -7.47
CA MET A 101 2.67 -7.26 -7.39
C MET A 101 1.46 -7.96 -6.79
N GLY A 102 1.22 -9.23 -7.17
CA GLY A 102 0.19 -10.07 -6.57
C GLY A 102 0.40 -10.26 -5.07
N VAL A 103 1.64 -10.48 -4.62
CA VAL A 103 1.99 -10.57 -3.19
C VAL A 103 1.71 -9.26 -2.46
N VAL A 104 2.09 -8.11 -3.04
CA VAL A 104 1.80 -6.78 -2.47
C VAL A 104 0.29 -6.58 -2.32
N LEU A 105 -0.49 -6.91 -3.36
CA LEU A 105 -1.94 -6.77 -3.34
C LEU A 105 -2.58 -7.68 -2.28
N ALA A 106 -2.15 -8.94 -2.19
CA ALA A 106 -2.61 -9.87 -1.17
C ALA A 106 -2.30 -9.36 0.24
N MET A 107 -1.10 -8.83 0.47
CA MET A 107 -0.71 -8.22 1.74
C MET A 107 -1.57 -6.99 2.08
N ALA A 108 -1.88 -6.14 1.10
CA ALA A 108 -2.78 -5.00 1.27
C ALA A 108 -4.19 -5.44 1.69
N CYS A 109 -4.73 -6.46 1.02
CA CYS A 109 -6.02 -7.06 1.38
C CYS A 109 -6.02 -7.63 2.80
N LEU A 110 -4.95 -8.32 3.21
CA LEU A 110 -4.81 -8.84 4.56
C LEU A 110 -4.73 -7.73 5.62
N ASP A 111 -4.01 -6.63 5.35
CA ASP A 111 -3.95 -5.47 6.25
C ASP A 111 -5.32 -4.80 6.39
N MET A 112 -6.07 -4.67 5.28
CA MET A 112 -7.43 -4.14 5.28
C MET A 112 -8.39 -5.03 6.09
N LEU A 113 -8.35 -6.35 5.89
CA LEU A 113 -9.17 -7.30 6.64
C LEU A 113 -8.86 -7.26 8.14
N ASN A 114 -7.58 -7.17 8.50
CA ASN A 114 -7.15 -7.07 9.89
C ASN A 114 -7.63 -5.77 10.53
N THR A 115 -7.51 -4.64 9.81
CA THR A 115 -8.00 -3.34 10.27
C THR A 115 -9.51 -3.35 10.46
N LEU A 116 -10.26 -3.97 9.55
CA LEU A 116 -11.72 -4.13 9.67
C LEU A 116 -12.10 -5.00 10.87
N ARG A 117 -11.37 -6.10 11.11
CA ARG A 117 -11.58 -6.96 12.28
C ARG A 117 -11.36 -6.19 13.59
N LEU A 118 -10.32 -5.36 13.65
CA LEU A 118 -10.03 -4.53 14.82
C LEU A 118 -11.12 -3.46 15.03
N ALA A 119 -11.53 -2.76 13.97
CA ALA A 119 -12.58 -1.75 14.04
C ALA A 119 -13.91 -2.33 14.53
N ARG A 120 -14.26 -3.56 14.11
CA ARG A 120 -15.45 -4.27 14.59
C ARG A 120 -15.38 -4.57 16.10
N ARG A 121 -14.21 -4.95 16.62
CA ARG A 121 -14.02 -5.18 18.06
C ARG A 121 -14.14 -3.89 18.86
N GLN A 122 -13.47 -2.83 18.41
CA GLN A 122 -13.53 -1.52 19.05
C GLN A 122 -14.96 -0.96 19.08
N ARG A 123 -15.75 -1.15 18.00
CA ARG A 123 -17.17 -0.76 17.98
C ARG A 123 -17.99 -1.52 19.04
N ARG A 124 -17.78 -2.83 19.19
CA ARG A 124 -18.48 -3.64 20.20
C ARG A 124 -18.14 -3.18 21.62
N GLU A 125 -16.85 -3.01 21.92
CA GLU A 125 -16.40 -2.51 23.22
C GLU A 125 -16.97 -1.12 23.54
N LEU A 126 -17.08 -0.24 22.54
CA LEU A 126 -17.65 1.09 22.73
C LEU A 126 -19.15 1.02 23.05
N THR A 127 -19.91 0.15 22.37
CA THR A 127 -21.33 -0.08 22.66
C THR A 127 -21.51 -0.63 24.07
N GLU A 128 -20.72 -1.62 24.48
CA GLU A 128 -20.79 -2.20 25.83
C GLU A 128 -20.47 -1.16 26.92
N ARG A 129 -19.47 -0.30 26.70
CA ARG A 129 -19.14 0.79 27.63
C ARG A 129 -20.25 1.84 27.71
N MET A 130 -20.84 2.22 26.58
CA MET A 130 -21.95 3.18 26.56
C MET A 130 -23.19 2.64 27.27
N ASP A 131 -23.52 1.36 27.06
CA ASP A 131 -24.62 0.70 27.76
C ASP A 131 -24.33 0.61 29.26
N GLY A 132 -23.09 0.31 29.66
CA GLY A 132 -22.65 0.33 31.04
C GLY A 132 -22.84 1.71 31.70
N VAL A 133 -22.35 2.79 31.05
CA VAL A 133 -22.53 4.17 31.54
C VAL A 133 -24.01 4.53 31.65
N ARG A 134 -24.82 4.18 30.64
CA ARG A 134 -26.26 4.44 30.66
C ARG A 134 -26.96 3.73 31.82
N ARG A 135 -26.56 2.49 32.13
CA ARG A 135 -27.07 1.75 33.31
C ARG A 135 -26.62 2.38 34.62
N SER A 136 -25.36 2.79 34.74
CA SER A 136 -24.86 3.48 35.95
C SER A 136 -25.55 4.83 36.19
N LEU A 137 -25.95 5.54 35.13
CA LEU A 137 -26.75 6.75 35.26
C LEU A 137 -28.21 6.45 35.65
N ALA A 138 -28.79 5.36 35.15
CA ALA A 138 -30.14 4.94 35.54
C ALA A 138 -30.20 4.48 37.01
N ASP A 139 -29.16 3.79 37.49
CA ASP A 139 -29.08 3.25 38.86
C ASP A 139 -28.83 4.33 39.93
N ARG A 140 -28.15 5.43 39.57
CA ARG A 140 -27.94 6.56 40.51
C ARG A 140 -29.22 7.27 40.93
N GLY A 141 -30.34 7.05 40.23
CA GLY A 141 -31.62 7.70 40.48
C GLY A 141 -31.55 9.24 40.39
N PRO A 142 -32.69 9.95 40.46
CA PRO A 142 -32.67 11.37 40.75
C PRO A 142 -32.06 11.55 42.14
N THR A 143 -30.90 12.19 42.21
CA THR A 143 -30.29 12.51 43.51
C THR A 143 -31.29 13.32 44.32
N PRO A 144 -31.58 12.95 45.60
CA PRO A 144 -32.53 13.68 46.45
C PRO A 144 -32.22 15.16 46.63
N HIS A 145 -31.03 15.63 46.22
CA HIS A 145 -30.65 17.04 46.22
C HIS A 145 -31.34 17.91 45.16
N ASP A 146 -32.12 17.33 44.24
CA ASP A 146 -33.05 18.08 43.39
C ASP A 146 -34.42 18.32 44.05
N GLU A 147 -34.59 17.99 45.35
CA GLU A 147 -35.68 18.60 46.12
C GLU A 147 -35.47 20.12 46.13
N PRO A 148 -36.41 20.91 45.61
CA PRO A 148 -36.33 22.37 45.68
C PRO A 148 -36.19 22.72 47.15
N ARG A 149 -35.04 23.28 47.54
CA ARG A 149 -34.87 23.78 48.91
C ARG A 149 -36.05 24.73 49.16
N PRO A 150 -36.91 24.46 50.15
CA PRO A 150 -37.99 25.36 50.47
C PRO A 150 -37.37 26.73 50.72
N HIS A 151 -37.85 27.72 49.95
CA HIS A 151 -37.37 29.09 49.99
C HIS A 151 -37.23 29.54 51.44
N GLU A 152 -35.99 29.66 51.91
CA GLU A 152 -35.67 30.19 53.22
C GLU A 152 -36.08 31.68 53.19
N PRO A 153 -37.07 32.11 54.00
CA PRO A 153 -37.51 33.49 53.98
C PRO A 153 -36.36 34.41 54.44
N PRO A 154 -36.21 35.60 53.82
CA PRO A 154 -35.14 36.53 54.16
C PRO A 154 -35.24 36.96 55.63
N SER A 155 -34.13 36.84 56.37
CA SER A 155 -34.02 37.34 57.74
C SER A 155 -34.06 38.87 57.74
N ALA A 156 -34.98 39.42 58.53
CA ALA A 156 -35.16 40.85 58.76
C ALA A 156 -34.07 41.46 59.65
#